data_AF-A0A432HC26-F1
#
_entry.id   AF-A0A432HC26-F1
#
_cell.length_a   1.000
_cell.length_b   1.000
_cell.length_c   1.000
_cell.angle_alpha   90.00
_cell.angle_beta   90.00
_cell.angle_gamma   90.00
#
_symmetry.space_group_name_H-M   'P 1'
#
loop_
_entity.id
_entity.type
_entity.pdbx_description
1 polymer ?
#
loop_
_entity_poly.entity_id
_entity_poly.type
_entity_poly.pdbx_seq_one_letter_code
_entity_poly.pdbx_strand_id
1 'polypeptide(L)'
;MKKSIDSAWQYCEAMLPLVSRTFALNIARLEGPLYRAVLVGYLLFRMADTLEDSPALTEEEKITGLKHFARLFRDPNPSDAYAKTISAVSAKLSISDDENNLMVHGDLVFACFSSLPRATQAIITRALRESAIGMAEYQSRKKGIQIYQLDDEKELVRYCYFVAGVVGKMLTELFCLDPKLASYKVGLAKQQIYFGVALQLTNVIKDYPKDLKRGWCYIPRTVTDRLGIDLEDLVSNPFKARRSINRHMIPKTLPYLDGAYRYIALLPISQHEIRMFCIIPFVLAYHTLAHLARTQQEKLSRRQVQQLLEISGDFCQSNELLKADYEHTLRDPITHES
;
A
#
# COMPACT_ATOMS: atom_id res chain seq x y z
N MET A 1 10.06 -10.48 -32.32
CA MET A 1 9.53 -9.12 -32.60
C MET A 1 9.56 -8.32 -31.31
N LYS A 2 10.22 -7.15 -31.28
CA LYS A 2 10.15 -6.23 -30.13
C LYS A 2 8.70 -5.74 -30.03
N LYS A 3 8.01 -5.96 -28.91
CA LYS A 3 6.66 -5.41 -28.68
C LYS A 3 6.75 -3.88 -28.72
N SER A 4 5.78 -3.20 -29.34
CA SER A 4 5.80 -1.73 -29.42
C SER A 4 5.55 -1.12 -28.04
N ILE A 5 6.06 0.10 -27.80
CA ILE A 5 5.80 0.80 -26.54
C ILE A 5 4.29 1.03 -26.29
N ASP A 6 3.52 1.25 -27.35
CA ASP A 6 2.06 1.40 -27.26
C ASP A 6 1.38 0.12 -26.75
N SER A 7 1.83 -1.05 -27.24
CA SER A 7 1.30 -2.33 -26.75
C SER A 7 1.67 -2.58 -25.28
N ALA A 8 2.81 -2.08 -24.82
CA ALA A 8 3.19 -2.15 -23.42
C ALA A 8 2.29 -1.27 -22.53
N TRP A 9 1.96 -0.06 -22.99
CA TRP A 9 1.02 0.83 -22.30
C TRP A 9 -0.38 0.24 -22.21
N GLN A 10 -0.91 -0.28 -23.33
CA GLN A 10 -2.21 -0.95 -23.37
C GLN A 10 -2.28 -2.13 -22.39
N TYR A 11 -1.20 -2.93 -22.32
CA TYR A 11 -1.10 -4.00 -21.34
C TYR A 11 -1.16 -3.47 -19.91
N CYS A 12 -0.35 -2.47 -19.57
CA CYS A 12 -0.30 -1.92 -18.21
C CYS A 12 -1.65 -1.32 -17.77
N GLU A 13 -2.36 -0.64 -18.68
CA GLU A 13 -3.70 -0.10 -18.44
C GLU A 13 -4.74 -1.20 -18.21
N ALA A 14 -4.71 -2.27 -19.01
CA ALA A 14 -5.60 -3.41 -18.84
C ALA A 14 -5.28 -4.23 -17.58
N MET A 15 -4.01 -4.30 -17.18
CA MET A 15 -3.57 -5.09 -16.03
C MET A 15 -3.96 -4.44 -14.70
N LEU A 16 -3.96 -3.10 -14.62
CA LEU A 16 -4.22 -2.35 -13.40
C LEU A 16 -5.51 -2.77 -12.65
N PRO A 17 -6.71 -2.83 -13.28
CA PRO A 17 -7.94 -3.22 -12.59
C PRO A 17 -7.98 -4.70 -12.17
N LEU A 18 -7.16 -5.55 -12.78
CA LEU A 18 -7.08 -6.98 -12.49
C LEU A 18 -6.28 -7.25 -11.20
N VAL A 19 -5.14 -6.57 -11.05
CA VAL A 19 -4.29 -6.67 -9.83
C VAL A 19 -4.64 -5.64 -8.75
N SER A 20 -5.67 -4.83 -8.99
CA SER A 20 -6.13 -3.84 -8.02
C SER A 20 -7.56 -3.40 -8.24
N ARG A 21 -8.43 -3.64 -7.27
CA ARG A 21 -9.82 -3.16 -7.37
C ARG A 21 -9.92 -1.69 -6.99
N THR A 22 -9.75 -1.39 -5.70
CA THR A 22 -9.98 -0.04 -5.17
C THR A 22 -8.92 0.97 -5.62
N PHE A 23 -7.64 0.57 -5.71
CA PHE A 23 -6.62 1.53 -6.18
C PHE A 23 -6.70 1.79 -7.68
N ALA A 24 -7.18 0.87 -8.51
CA ALA A 24 -7.39 1.16 -9.93
C ALA A 24 -8.41 2.29 -10.13
N LEU A 25 -9.50 2.29 -9.36
CA LEU A 25 -10.49 3.38 -9.37
C LEU A 25 -9.88 4.72 -8.95
N ASN A 26 -8.93 4.71 -8.00
CA ASN A 26 -8.26 5.92 -7.55
C ASN A 26 -7.25 6.42 -8.58
N ILE A 27 -6.42 5.53 -9.12
CA ILE A 27 -5.39 5.86 -10.11
C ILE A 27 -6.06 6.41 -11.38
N ALA A 28 -7.20 5.85 -11.80
CA ALA A 28 -7.97 6.31 -12.95
C ALA A 28 -8.52 7.75 -12.83
N ARG A 29 -8.47 8.37 -11.64
CA ARG A 29 -8.78 9.80 -11.47
C ARG A 29 -7.66 10.70 -11.97
N LEU A 30 -6.42 10.23 -11.90
CA LEU A 30 -5.28 11.01 -12.35
C LEU A 30 -5.29 11.11 -13.87
N GLU A 31 -4.66 12.16 -14.40
CA GLU A 31 -4.58 12.40 -15.84
C GLU A 31 -3.13 12.57 -16.32
N GLY A 32 -2.95 12.40 -17.63
CA GLY A 32 -1.72 12.77 -18.33
C GLY A 32 -0.45 12.10 -17.80
N PRO A 33 0.68 12.84 -17.68
CA PRO A 33 1.94 12.29 -17.22
C PRO A 33 1.90 11.72 -15.80
N LEU A 34 1.08 12.31 -14.91
CA LEU A 34 0.97 11.86 -13.53
C LEU A 34 0.27 10.50 -13.45
N TYR A 35 -0.83 10.32 -14.19
CA TYR A 35 -1.50 9.02 -14.33
C TYR A 35 -0.52 7.93 -14.74
N ARG A 36 0.21 8.17 -15.84
CA ARG A 36 1.20 7.22 -16.38
C ARG A 36 2.28 6.87 -15.36
N ALA A 37 2.79 7.86 -14.62
CA ALA A 37 3.80 7.65 -13.59
C ALA A 37 3.26 6.80 -12.42
N VAL A 38 2.07 7.13 -11.92
CA VAL A 38 1.46 6.42 -10.77
C VAL A 38 1.02 5.02 -11.17
N LEU A 39 0.47 4.82 -12.36
CA LEU A 39 0.09 3.50 -12.88
C LEU A 39 1.29 2.57 -12.97
N VAL A 40 2.37 3.00 -13.61
CA VAL A 40 3.59 2.19 -13.74
C VAL A 40 4.23 1.96 -12.36
N GLY A 41 4.31 3.01 -11.54
CA GLY A 41 4.80 2.88 -10.17
C GLY A 41 4.01 1.83 -9.38
N TYR A 42 2.68 1.88 -9.43
CA TYR A 42 1.81 0.92 -8.76
C TYR A 42 2.06 -0.52 -9.23
N LEU A 43 2.11 -0.76 -10.54
CA LEU A 43 2.35 -2.12 -11.06
C LEU A 43 3.71 -2.67 -10.62
N LEU A 44 4.76 -1.83 -10.59
CA LEU A 44 6.07 -2.25 -10.10
C LEU A 44 6.08 -2.54 -8.59
N PHE A 45 5.34 -1.78 -7.79
CA PHE A 45 5.15 -2.09 -6.37
C PHE A 45 4.39 -3.40 -6.20
N ARG A 46 3.33 -3.61 -6.98
CA ARG A 46 2.57 -4.87 -6.99
C ARG A 46 3.46 -6.06 -7.35
N MET A 47 4.38 -5.92 -8.29
CA MET A 47 5.37 -6.97 -8.60
C MET A 47 6.28 -7.29 -7.41
N ALA A 48 6.72 -6.26 -6.65
CA ALA A 48 7.49 -6.48 -5.44
C ALA A 48 6.66 -7.17 -4.35
N ASP A 49 5.41 -6.73 -4.14
CA ASP A 49 4.46 -7.36 -3.22
C ASP A 49 4.24 -8.84 -3.58
N THR A 50 4.03 -9.15 -4.88
CA THR A 50 3.85 -10.54 -5.33
C THR A 50 5.08 -11.40 -5.04
N LEU A 51 6.31 -10.86 -5.14
CA LEU A 51 7.52 -11.57 -4.74
C LEU A 51 7.57 -11.81 -3.22
N GLU A 52 7.26 -10.81 -2.40
CA GLU A 52 7.23 -10.92 -0.94
C GLU A 52 6.15 -11.92 -0.47
N ASP A 53 4.99 -11.85 -1.10
CA ASP A 53 3.78 -12.51 -0.64
C ASP A 53 3.61 -13.93 -1.17
N SER A 54 4.33 -14.30 -2.24
CA SER A 54 4.17 -15.59 -2.91
C SER A 54 4.35 -16.78 -1.96
N PRO A 55 3.34 -17.65 -1.79
CA PRO A 55 3.48 -18.86 -0.99
C PRO A 55 4.32 -19.94 -1.69
N ALA A 56 4.57 -19.80 -3.00
CA ALA A 56 5.34 -20.76 -3.79
C ALA A 56 6.86 -20.59 -3.65
N LEU A 57 7.31 -19.48 -3.06
CA LEU A 57 8.72 -19.16 -2.87
C LEU A 57 9.15 -19.38 -1.43
N THR A 58 10.32 -19.97 -1.24
CA THR A 58 11.01 -20.01 0.06
C THR A 58 11.46 -18.60 0.47
N GLU A 59 11.70 -18.37 1.77
CA GLU A 59 12.20 -17.08 2.25
C GLU A 59 13.49 -16.65 1.54
N GLU A 60 14.39 -17.59 1.23
CA GLU A 60 15.64 -17.31 0.53
C GLU A 60 15.43 -16.86 -0.92
N GLU A 61 14.47 -17.47 -1.62
CA GLU A 61 14.07 -17.06 -2.96
C GLU A 61 13.41 -15.68 -2.95
N LYS A 62 12.57 -15.39 -1.95
CA LYS A 62 11.96 -14.06 -1.78
C LYS A 62 13.01 -12.99 -1.54
N ILE A 63 13.95 -13.23 -0.62
CA ILE A 63 15.06 -12.31 -0.32
C ILE A 63 15.91 -12.06 -1.58
N THR A 64 16.26 -13.13 -2.30
CA THR A 64 17.07 -13.03 -3.52
C THR A 64 16.32 -12.31 -4.63
N GLY A 65 15.04 -12.64 -4.83
CA GLY A 65 14.14 -12.04 -5.81
C GLY A 65 13.96 -10.55 -5.58
N LEU A 66 13.65 -10.12 -4.35
CA LEU A 66 13.48 -8.71 -3.99
C LEU A 66 14.79 -7.92 -4.15
N LYS A 67 15.92 -8.48 -3.72
CA LYS A 67 17.25 -7.85 -3.90
C LYS A 67 17.62 -7.74 -5.38
N HIS A 68 17.29 -8.75 -6.19
CA HIS A 68 17.49 -8.71 -7.64
C HIS A 68 16.58 -7.67 -8.29
N PHE A 69 15.30 -7.65 -7.93
CA PHE A 69 14.32 -6.66 -8.40
C PHE A 69 14.80 -5.23 -8.13
N ALA A 70 15.32 -4.95 -6.93
CA ALA A 70 15.91 -3.66 -6.58
C ALA A 70 17.17 -3.30 -7.40
N ARG A 71 17.91 -4.28 -7.95
CA ARG A 71 19.08 -4.03 -8.82
C ARG A 71 18.66 -3.67 -10.24
N LEU A 72 17.52 -4.19 -10.73
CA LEU A 72 17.03 -3.90 -12.09
C LEU A 72 16.85 -2.40 -12.32
N PHE A 73 16.44 -1.63 -11.32
CA PHE A 73 16.31 -0.18 -11.44
C PHE A 73 17.64 0.58 -11.61
N ARG A 74 18.78 -0.11 -11.52
CA ARG A 74 20.10 0.44 -11.86
C ARG A 74 20.62 -0.06 -13.21
N ASP A 75 19.93 -1.00 -13.82
CA ASP A 75 20.29 -1.56 -15.12
C ASP A 75 20.00 -0.52 -16.21
N PRO A 76 20.89 -0.32 -17.20
CA PRO A 76 20.64 0.57 -18.32
C PRO A 76 19.48 0.09 -19.23
N ASN A 77 19.14 -1.20 -19.18
CA ASN A 77 18.06 -1.83 -19.93
C ASN A 77 17.26 -2.80 -19.03
N PRO A 78 16.47 -2.27 -18.09
CA PRO A 78 15.81 -3.06 -17.06
C PRO A 78 14.76 -4.03 -17.63
N SER A 79 14.15 -3.70 -18.78
CA SER A 79 13.19 -4.55 -19.47
C SER A 79 13.82 -5.86 -19.93
N ASP A 80 14.94 -5.77 -20.66
CA ASP A 80 15.64 -6.96 -21.15
C ASP A 80 16.29 -7.74 -20.02
N ALA A 81 16.80 -7.04 -18.99
CA ALA A 81 17.34 -7.67 -17.79
C ALA A 81 16.27 -8.46 -17.03
N TYR A 82 15.06 -7.88 -16.86
CA TYR A 82 13.94 -8.56 -16.23
C TYR A 82 13.51 -9.80 -17.02
N ALA A 83 13.31 -9.67 -18.34
CA ALA A 83 12.90 -10.75 -19.22
C ALA A 83 13.83 -11.98 -19.16
N LYS A 84 15.14 -11.76 -18.98
CA LYS A 84 16.11 -12.85 -18.81
C LYS A 84 15.98 -13.59 -17.49
N THR A 85 15.52 -12.91 -16.44
CA THR A 85 15.45 -13.46 -15.08
C THR A 85 14.08 -14.03 -14.72
N ILE A 86 13.00 -13.51 -15.30
CA ILE A 86 11.65 -13.94 -14.97
C ILE A 86 11.37 -15.39 -15.36
N SER A 87 12.00 -15.92 -16.41
CA SER A 87 11.82 -17.31 -16.86
C SER A 87 12.13 -18.35 -15.78
N ALA A 88 13.12 -18.08 -14.92
CA ALA A 88 13.48 -18.96 -13.80
C ALA A 88 12.46 -18.91 -12.65
N VAL A 89 11.83 -17.75 -12.44
CA VAL A 89 10.89 -17.50 -11.35
C VAL A 89 9.47 -17.91 -11.75
N SER A 90 9.05 -17.62 -12.99
CA SER A 90 7.71 -17.90 -13.51
C SER A 90 7.39 -19.39 -13.54
N ALA A 91 8.39 -20.27 -13.61
CA ALA A 91 8.18 -21.72 -13.53
C ALA A 91 7.67 -22.19 -12.16
N LYS A 92 7.92 -21.41 -11.10
CA LYS A 92 7.48 -21.71 -9.72
C LYS A 92 6.22 -20.95 -9.32
N LEU A 93 5.92 -19.84 -9.98
CA LEU A 93 4.71 -19.07 -9.76
C LEU A 93 3.51 -19.77 -10.44
N SER A 94 2.43 -20.05 -9.69
CA SER A 94 1.28 -20.78 -10.21
C SER A 94 0.54 -20.02 -11.32
N ILE A 95 0.20 -20.68 -12.43
CA ILE A 95 -0.17 -20.04 -13.72
C ILE A 95 -1.59 -19.38 -13.75
N SER A 96 -2.37 -19.38 -12.66
CA SER A 96 -3.80 -19.03 -12.71
C SER A 96 -4.23 -17.73 -11.99
N ASP A 97 -3.33 -16.78 -11.72
CA ASP A 97 -3.65 -15.53 -11.03
C ASP A 97 -3.17 -14.31 -11.83
N ASP A 98 -3.94 -13.23 -11.80
CA ASP A 98 -3.64 -11.96 -12.47
C ASP A 98 -2.27 -11.41 -12.02
N GLU A 99 -1.92 -11.60 -10.74
CA GLU A 99 -0.59 -11.24 -10.23
C GLU A 99 0.55 -12.00 -10.93
N ASN A 100 0.33 -13.27 -11.29
CA ASN A 100 1.34 -14.04 -12.03
C ASN A 100 1.41 -13.63 -13.50
N ASN A 101 0.29 -13.21 -14.10
CA ASN A 101 0.30 -12.59 -15.43
C ASN A 101 1.18 -11.33 -15.43
N LEU A 102 1.01 -10.47 -14.42
CA LEU A 102 1.83 -9.28 -14.22
C LEU A 102 3.32 -9.62 -14.07
N MET A 103 3.63 -10.66 -13.29
CA MET A 103 5.02 -11.10 -13.14
C MET A 103 5.61 -11.57 -14.48
N VAL A 104 4.90 -12.44 -15.21
CA VAL A 104 5.37 -12.99 -16.51
C VAL A 104 5.59 -11.89 -17.54
N HIS A 105 4.74 -10.87 -17.58
CA HIS A 105 4.82 -9.76 -18.52
C HIS A 105 5.42 -8.48 -17.93
N GLY A 106 6.17 -8.60 -16.83
CA GLY A 106 6.82 -7.46 -16.18
C GLY A 106 7.82 -6.72 -17.07
N ASP A 107 8.33 -7.35 -18.14
CA ASP A 107 9.14 -6.71 -19.17
C ASP A 107 8.40 -5.52 -19.81
N LEU A 108 7.09 -5.66 -20.02
CA LEU A 108 6.24 -4.59 -20.54
C LEU A 108 6.14 -3.42 -19.56
N VAL A 109 6.03 -3.71 -18.27
CA VAL A 109 5.98 -2.68 -17.22
C VAL A 109 7.31 -1.92 -17.15
N PHE A 110 8.44 -2.62 -17.25
CA PHE A 110 9.77 -2.01 -17.32
C PHE A 110 10.00 -1.22 -18.63
N ALA A 111 9.41 -1.63 -19.74
CA ALA A 111 9.41 -0.87 -20.98
C ALA A 111 8.65 0.46 -20.82
N CYS A 112 7.46 0.44 -20.22
CA CYS A 112 6.70 1.65 -19.87
C CYS A 112 7.49 2.54 -18.91
N PHE A 113 8.08 1.98 -17.86
CA PHE A 113 8.95 2.70 -16.92
C PHE A 113 10.10 3.41 -17.64
N SER A 114 10.79 2.71 -18.55
CA SER A 114 11.92 3.24 -19.31
C SER A 114 11.52 4.38 -20.26
N SER A 115 10.24 4.45 -20.64
CA SER A 115 9.67 5.51 -21.47
C SER A 115 9.28 6.78 -20.71
N LEU A 116 9.19 6.73 -19.37
CA LEU A 116 8.84 7.89 -18.54
C LEU A 116 9.96 8.95 -18.54
N PRO A 117 9.67 10.22 -18.20
CA PRO A 117 10.71 11.24 -18.02
C PRO A 117 11.75 10.82 -16.96
N ARG A 118 13.02 11.23 -17.15
CA ARG A 118 14.13 10.84 -16.25
C ARG A 118 13.90 11.22 -14.78
N ALA A 119 13.29 12.38 -14.53
CA ALA A 119 12.94 12.80 -13.17
C ALA A 119 11.94 11.84 -12.52
N THR A 120 10.91 11.42 -13.27
CA THR A 120 9.91 10.43 -12.84
C THR A 120 10.55 9.07 -12.58
N GLN A 121 11.41 8.59 -13.50
CA GLN A 121 12.15 7.34 -13.32
C GLN A 121 12.97 7.35 -12.02
N ALA A 122 13.66 8.46 -11.72
CA ALA A 122 14.50 8.58 -10.54
C ALA A 122 13.69 8.53 -9.23
N ILE A 123 12.51 9.16 -9.20
CA ILE A 123 11.59 9.14 -8.05
C ILE A 123 11.10 7.70 -7.79
N ILE A 124 10.56 7.05 -8.83
CA ILE A 124 10.04 5.67 -8.75
C ILE A 124 11.16 4.70 -8.36
N THR A 125 12.34 4.84 -8.97
CA THR A 125 13.52 4.02 -8.67
C THR A 125 13.92 4.09 -7.21
N ARG A 126 14.00 5.31 -6.65
CA ARG A 126 14.40 5.48 -5.24
C ARG A 126 13.43 4.78 -4.31
N ALA A 127 12.13 4.98 -4.54
CA ALA A 127 11.07 4.41 -3.73
C ALA A 127 11.02 2.87 -3.82
N LEU A 128 10.98 2.31 -5.02
CA LEU A 128 10.91 0.85 -5.19
C LEU A 128 12.14 0.13 -4.63
N ARG A 129 13.33 0.70 -4.81
CA ARG A 129 14.54 0.11 -4.25
C ARG A 129 14.53 0.14 -2.73
N GLU A 130 14.10 1.24 -2.12
CA GLU A 130 14.00 1.35 -0.66
C GLU A 130 12.98 0.34 -0.11
N SER A 131 11.82 0.23 -0.75
CA SER A 131 10.76 -0.71 -0.36
C SER A 131 11.18 -2.18 -0.51
N ALA A 132 11.66 -2.59 -1.68
CA ALA A 132 12.06 -3.97 -1.94
C ALA A 132 13.22 -4.45 -1.04
N ILE A 133 14.16 -3.55 -0.72
CA ILE A 133 15.24 -3.88 0.24
C ILE A 133 14.69 -4.00 1.66
N GLY A 134 13.75 -3.14 2.06
CA GLY A 134 13.05 -3.25 3.34
C GLY A 134 12.29 -4.57 3.48
N MET A 135 11.49 -4.94 2.48
CA MET A 135 10.79 -6.24 2.42
C MET A 135 11.79 -7.41 2.55
N ALA A 136 12.92 -7.35 1.84
CA ALA A 136 13.96 -8.37 1.92
C ALA A 136 14.62 -8.45 3.32
N GLU A 137 14.74 -7.33 4.04
CA GLU A 137 15.20 -7.29 5.43
C GLU A 137 14.26 -8.08 6.33
N TYR A 138 12.95 -7.82 6.26
CA TYR A 138 11.94 -8.52 7.06
C TYR A 138 11.83 -10.01 6.70
N GLN A 139 11.87 -10.35 5.41
CA GLN A 139 11.97 -11.74 4.97
C GLN A 139 13.21 -12.46 5.52
N SER A 140 14.34 -11.75 5.68
CA SER A 140 15.54 -12.30 6.30
C SER A 140 15.35 -12.58 7.79
N ARG A 141 14.60 -11.73 8.50
CA ARG A 141 14.25 -11.94 9.91
C ARG A 141 13.28 -13.11 10.10
N LYS A 142 12.33 -13.30 9.18
CA LYS A 142 11.39 -14.43 9.18
C LYS A 142 12.05 -15.79 8.90
N LYS A 143 13.22 -15.83 8.26
CA LYS A 143 13.86 -17.07 7.78
C LYS A 143 13.90 -18.15 8.87
N GLY A 144 13.27 -19.30 8.60
CA GLY A 144 13.22 -20.44 9.52
C GLY A 144 12.14 -20.34 10.61
N ILE A 145 11.30 -19.30 10.61
CA ILE A 145 10.23 -19.09 11.59
C ILE A 145 8.87 -19.30 10.91
N GLN A 146 8.08 -20.24 11.46
CA GLN A 146 6.76 -20.58 10.93
C GLN A 146 5.81 -19.37 10.94
N ILE A 147 5.61 -18.75 12.10
CA ILE A 147 4.87 -17.48 12.26
C ILE A 147 5.82 -16.44 12.81
N TYR A 148 6.27 -15.52 11.96
CA TYR A 148 7.10 -14.39 12.40
C TYR A 148 6.20 -13.30 12.94
N GLN A 149 6.39 -12.96 14.21
CA GLN A 149 5.67 -11.89 14.88
C GLN A 149 6.60 -10.71 15.12
N LEU A 150 6.11 -9.50 14.83
CA LEU A 150 6.86 -8.28 15.13
C LEU A 150 7.00 -8.09 16.65
N ASP A 151 8.12 -7.53 17.09
CA ASP A 151 8.43 -7.36 18.50
C ASP A 151 7.57 -6.26 19.13
N ASP A 152 7.58 -5.06 18.56
CA ASP A 152 6.93 -3.88 19.12
C ASP A 152 6.25 -2.97 18.08
N GLU A 153 5.51 -1.97 18.55
CA GLU A 153 4.82 -1.01 17.68
C GLU A 153 5.78 -0.19 16.82
N LYS A 154 7.04 0.00 17.23
CA LYS A 154 8.05 0.72 16.42
C LYS A 154 8.48 -0.13 15.22
N GLU A 155 8.66 -1.43 15.42
CA GLU A 155 8.95 -2.36 14.34
C GLU A 155 7.77 -2.45 13.36
N LEU A 156 6.53 -2.45 13.85
CA LEU A 156 5.34 -2.37 12.99
C LEU A 156 5.35 -1.11 12.13
N VAL A 157 5.59 0.06 12.72
CA VAL A 157 5.64 1.32 11.97
C VAL A 157 6.79 1.32 10.96
N ARG A 158 7.93 0.71 11.30
CA ARG A 158 9.06 0.55 10.38
C ARG A 158 8.73 -0.38 9.22
N TYR A 159 8.00 -1.46 9.45
CA TYR A 159 7.51 -2.33 8.39
C TYR A 159 6.53 -1.55 7.48
N CYS A 160 5.53 -0.87 8.07
CA CYS A 160 4.59 -0.02 7.34
C CYS A 160 5.28 1.10 6.54
N TYR A 161 6.40 1.62 7.04
CA TYR A 161 7.21 2.58 6.30
C TYR A 161 7.70 1.99 4.97
N PHE A 162 8.32 0.81 4.99
CA PHE A 162 8.87 0.21 3.78
C PHE A 162 7.80 -0.16 2.75
N VAL A 163 6.67 -0.70 3.19
CA VAL A 163 5.62 -1.18 2.27
C VAL A 163 4.62 -0.11 1.84
N ALA A 164 4.50 1.01 2.58
CA ALA A 164 3.53 2.06 2.26
C ALA A 164 4.01 3.50 2.49
N GLY A 165 4.77 3.77 3.55
CA GLY A 165 5.32 5.11 3.81
C GLY A 165 6.23 5.63 2.68
N VAL A 166 7.03 4.73 2.09
CA VAL A 166 7.87 5.00 0.92
C VAL A 166 7.03 5.36 -0.31
N VAL A 167 5.87 4.73 -0.50
CA VAL A 167 4.91 5.08 -1.57
C VAL A 167 4.38 6.50 -1.35
N GLY A 168 4.10 6.90 -0.11
CA GLY A 168 3.72 8.28 0.22
C GLY A 168 4.78 9.31 -0.18
N LYS A 169 6.07 9.01 0.05
CA LYS A 169 7.20 9.83 -0.42
C LYS A 169 7.22 9.93 -1.96
N MET A 170 7.09 8.80 -2.63
CA MET A 170 7.07 8.74 -4.10
C MET A 170 5.95 9.61 -4.68
N LEU A 171 4.72 9.42 -4.20
CA LEU A 171 3.55 10.17 -4.65
C LEU A 171 3.73 11.67 -4.43
N THR A 172 4.23 12.08 -3.25
CA THR A 172 4.50 13.48 -2.95
C THR A 172 5.49 14.09 -3.94
N GLU A 173 6.60 13.39 -4.22
CA GLU A 173 7.60 13.85 -5.19
C GLU A 173 7.02 13.91 -6.62
N LEU A 174 6.21 12.94 -7.02
CA LEU A 174 5.53 12.93 -8.33
C LEU A 174 4.52 14.08 -8.46
N PHE A 175 3.70 14.34 -7.43
CA PHE A 175 2.75 15.45 -7.42
C PHE A 175 3.46 16.80 -7.56
N CYS A 176 4.58 16.95 -6.86
CA CYS A 176 5.37 18.19 -6.88
C CYS A 176 6.24 18.35 -8.14
N LEU A 177 6.15 17.46 -9.13
CA LEU A 177 6.64 17.72 -10.49
C LEU A 177 5.76 18.74 -11.21
N ASP A 178 4.48 18.86 -10.84
CA ASP A 178 3.64 19.98 -11.27
C ASP A 178 4.10 21.26 -10.56
N PRO A 179 4.50 22.31 -11.30
CA PRO A 179 4.87 23.60 -10.71
C PRO A 179 3.78 24.20 -9.81
N LYS A 180 2.50 23.91 -10.06
CA LYS A 180 1.37 24.36 -9.22
C LYS A 180 1.40 23.76 -7.81
N LEU A 181 2.07 22.63 -7.62
CA LEU A 181 2.20 21.95 -6.33
C LEU A 181 3.59 22.11 -5.69
N ALA A 182 4.57 22.66 -6.41
CA ALA A 182 5.94 22.80 -5.93
C ALA A 182 6.04 23.61 -4.63
N SER A 183 5.23 24.66 -4.47
CA SER A 183 5.20 25.50 -3.24
C SER A 183 4.66 24.75 -2.01
N TYR A 184 3.86 23.70 -2.21
CA TYR A 184 3.27 22.89 -1.12
C TYR A 184 4.21 21.77 -0.66
N LYS A 185 5.29 21.50 -1.41
CA LYS A 185 6.20 20.37 -1.19
C LYS A 185 6.71 20.25 0.24
N VAL A 186 7.11 21.37 0.86
CA VAL A 186 7.65 21.36 2.24
C VAL A 186 6.59 20.90 3.25
N GLY A 187 5.34 21.36 3.10
CA GLY A 187 4.22 20.94 3.95
C GLY A 187 3.87 19.47 3.73
N LEU A 188 3.72 19.07 2.46
CA LEU A 188 3.38 17.70 2.07
C LEU A 188 4.45 16.71 2.54
N ALA A 189 5.74 17.04 2.38
CA ALA A 189 6.86 16.19 2.79
C ALA A 189 6.89 15.90 4.30
N LYS A 190 6.38 16.80 5.14
CA LYS A 190 6.26 16.58 6.59
C LYS A 190 5.20 15.52 6.92
N GLN A 191 4.19 15.35 6.07
CA GLN A 191 3.05 14.48 6.31
C GLN A 191 3.05 13.20 5.43
N GLN A 192 3.88 13.14 4.39
CA GLN A 192 3.86 12.10 3.35
C GLN A 192 3.95 10.65 3.87
N ILE A 193 4.75 10.43 4.92
CA ILE A 193 4.91 9.09 5.50
C ILE A 193 3.64 8.69 6.25
N TYR A 194 3.03 9.61 6.98
CA TYR A 194 1.80 9.34 7.73
C TYR A 194 0.67 8.90 6.83
N PHE A 195 0.53 9.50 5.65
CA PHE A 195 -0.48 9.11 4.67
C PHE A 195 -0.36 7.62 4.29
N GLY A 196 0.82 7.15 3.87
CA GLY A 196 1.04 5.75 3.54
C GLY A 196 0.89 4.81 4.74
N VAL A 197 1.50 5.17 5.87
CA VAL A 197 1.47 4.35 7.09
C VAL A 197 0.06 4.21 7.65
N ALA A 198 -0.78 5.24 7.60
CA ALA A 198 -2.17 5.17 8.08
C ALA A 198 -2.98 4.11 7.31
N LEU A 199 -2.84 4.07 5.98
CA LEU A 199 -3.51 3.08 5.14
C LEU A 199 -3.00 1.66 5.45
N GLN A 200 -1.70 1.49 5.66
CA GLN A 200 -1.14 0.18 5.95
C GLN A 200 -1.49 -0.32 7.35
N LEU A 201 -1.46 0.54 8.37
CA LEU A 201 -1.93 0.17 9.72
C LEU A 201 -3.40 -0.27 9.69
N THR A 202 -4.22 0.38 8.86
CA THR A 202 -5.61 -0.04 8.66
C THR A 202 -5.70 -1.44 8.06
N ASN A 203 -4.89 -1.74 7.05
CA ASN A 203 -4.82 -3.08 6.47
C ASN A 203 -4.33 -4.11 7.48
N VAL A 204 -3.30 -3.81 8.27
CA VAL A 204 -2.79 -4.72 9.32
C VAL A 204 -3.90 -5.09 10.32
N ILE A 205 -4.65 -4.11 10.83
CA ILE A 205 -5.75 -4.38 11.79
C ILE A 205 -6.87 -5.19 11.14
N LYS A 206 -7.16 -4.93 9.86
CA LYS A 206 -8.25 -5.57 9.12
C LYS A 206 -7.91 -7.00 8.68
N ASP A 207 -6.68 -7.23 8.23
CA ASP A 207 -6.26 -8.42 7.49
C ASP A 207 -5.35 -9.38 8.28
N TYR A 208 -4.98 -9.08 9.54
CA TYR A 208 -4.09 -9.95 10.34
C TYR A 208 -4.48 -11.45 10.36
N PRO A 209 -5.78 -11.87 10.32
CA PRO A 209 -6.11 -13.30 10.27
C PRO A 209 -5.64 -13.98 8.97
N LYS A 210 -5.56 -13.23 7.86
CA LYS A 210 -5.01 -13.74 6.60
C LYS A 210 -3.49 -13.75 6.64
N ASP A 211 -2.88 -12.74 7.25
CA ASP A 211 -1.43 -12.66 7.41
C ASP A 211 -0.90 -13.86 8.23
N LEU A 212 -1.64 -14.26 9.28
CA LEU A 212 -1.31 -15.43 10.10
C LEU A 212 -1.25 -16.72 9.27
N LYS A 213 -2.18 -16.90 8.32
CA LYS A 213 -2.18 -18.06 7.41
C LYS A 213 -0.96 -18.07 6.48
N ARG A 214 -0.34 -16.92 6.27
CA ARG A 214 0.88 -16.73 5.47
C ARG A 214 2.15 -16.76 6.32
N GLY A 215 2.03 -17.05 7.62
CA GLY A 215 3.14 -17.11 8.55
C GLY A 215 3.61 -15.75 9.06
N TRP A 216 2.76 -14.73 9.02
CA TRP A 216 3.05 -13.38 9.50
C TRP A 216 2.09 -12.96 10.60
N CYS A 217 2.61 -12.40 11.69
CA CYS A 217 1.83 -11.72 12.71
C CYS A 217 2.33 -10.27 12.84
N TYR A 218 1.65 -9.34 12.16
CA TYR A 218 1.99 -7.92 12.24
C TYR A 218 1.46 -7.25 13.51
N ILE A 219 0.64 -7.94 14.32
CA ILE A 219 0.26 -7.47 15.65
C ILE A 219 1.48 -7.66 16.57
N PRO A 220 2.03 -6.58 17.16
CA PRO A 220 3.27 -6.67 17.91
C PRO A 220 3.16 -7.57 19.15
N ARG A 221 4.26 -8.25 19.49
CA ARG A 221 4.38 -9.10 20.67
C ARG A 221 4.08 -8.32 21.95
N THR A 222 4.60 -7.10 22.07
CA THR A 222 4.29 -6.18 23.18
C THR A 222 2.78 -5.95 23.39
N VAL A 223 1.99 -6.03 22.33
CA VAL A 223 0.53 -5.88 22.37
C VAL A 223 -0.14 -7.20 22.75
N THR A 224 0.26 -8.31 22.14
CA THR A 224 -0.30 -9.63 22.47
C THR A 224 -0.02 -10.02 23.92
N ASP A 225 1.21 -9.80 24.40
CA ASP A 225 1.62 -10.08 25.77
C ASP A 225 0.82 -9.24 26.78
N ARG A 226 0.64 -7.94 26.47
CA ARG A 226 -0.16 -7.03 27.32
C ARG A 226 -1.61 -7.45 27.42
N LEU A 227 -2.17 -8.00 26.34
CA LEU A 227 -3.56 -8.43 26.29
C LEU A 227 -3.76 -9.87 26.76
N GLY A 228 -2.67 -10.60 27.06
CA GLY A 228 -2.71 -12.02 27.42
C GLY A 228 -3.29 -12.88 26.29
N ILE A 229 -2.88 -12.59 25.05
CA ILE A 229 -3.32 -13.30 23.85
C ILE A 229 -2.12 -14.05 23.29
N ASP A 230 -2.18 -15.38 23.23
CA ASP A 230 -1.12 -16.15 22.58
C ASP A 230 -1.35 -16.24 21.06
N LEU A 231 -0.31 -16.58 20.29
CA LEU A 231 -0.45 -16.77 18.84
C LEU A 231 -1.50 -17.86 18.50
N GLU A 232 -1.63 -18.86 19.37
CA GLU A 232 -2.63 -19.92 19.25
C GLU A 232 -4.06 -19.39 19.44
N ASP A 233 -4.27 -18.41 20.32
CA ASP A 233 -5.57 -17.75 20.49
C ASP A 233 -5.97 -16.96 19.24
N LEU A 234 -5.00 -16.34 18.56
CA LEU A 234 -5.26 -15.62 17.31
C LEU A 234 -5.78 -16.54 16.21
N VAL A 235 -5.35 -17.81 16.23
CA VAL A 235 -5.75 -18.83 15.25
C VAL A 235 -7.05 -19.53 15.68
N SER A 236 -7.16 -19.91 16.96
CA SER A 236 -8.23 -20.77 17.49
C SER A 236 -9.46 -20.01 18.01
N ASN A 237 -9.28 -18.78 18.51
CA ASN A 237 -10.35 -17.92 19.01
C ASN A 237 -10.25 -16.48 18.46
N PRO A 238 -10.31 -16.32 17.12
CA PRO A 238 -10.03 -15.04 16.47
C PRO A 238 -11.00 -13.93 16.93
N PHE A 239 -12.23 -14.25 17.32
CA PHE A 239 -13.24 -13.25 17.67
C PHE A 239 -12.93 -12.51 18.97
N LYS A 240 -12.59 -13.22 20.05
CA LYS A 240 -12.30 -12.60 21.35
C LYS A 240 -11.00 -11.78 21.27
N ALA A 241 -9.97 -12.35 20.64
CA ALA A 241 -8.70 -11.67 20.44
C ALA A 241 -8.85 -10.40 19.59
N ARG A 242 -9.66 -10.45 18.51
CA ARG A 242 -9.88 -9.31 17.61
C ARG A 242 -10.44 -8.09 18.32
N ARG A 243 -11.42 -8.26 19.22
CA ARG A 243 -12.01 -7.11 19.93
C ARG A 243 -10.96 -6.40 20.78
N SER A 244 -10.17 -7.14 21.56
CA SER A 244 -9.11 -6.59 22.41
C SER A 244 -8.01 -5.93 21.59
N ILE A 245 -7.60 -6.56 20.48
CA ILE A 245 -6.60 -6.01 19.55
C ILE A 245 -7.12 -4.73 18.91
N ASN A 246 -8.35 -4.70 18.41
CA ASN A 246 -8.94 -3.49 17.81
C ASN A 246 -9.01 -2.34 18.83
N ARG A 247 -9.45 -2.61 20.06
CA ARG A 247 -9.51 -1.61 21.14
C ARG A 247 -8.12 -1.05 21.48
N HIS A 248 -7.07 -1.85 21.34
CA HIS A 248 -5.70 -1.38 21.56
C HIS A 248 -5.11 -0.65 20.34
N MET A 249 -5.22 -1.24 19.16
CA MET A 249 -4.50 -0.82 17.95
C MET A 249 -5.15 0.37 17.25
N ILE A 250 -6.49 0.46 17.21
CA ILE A 250 -7.17 1.55 16.50
C ILE A 250 -6.81 2.93 17.08
N PRO A 251 -6.81 3.16 18.42
CA PRO A 251 -6.34 4.43 18.97
C PRO A 251 -4.90 4.78 18.58
N LYS A 252 -4.04 3.77 18.38
CA LYS A 252 -2.64 3.95 17.97
C LYS A 252 -2.49 4.35 16.50
N THR A 253 -3.50 4.13 15.66
CA THR A 253 -3.49 4.60 14.26
C THR A 253 -3.92 6.06 14.11
N LEU A 254 -4.61 6.63 15.11
CA LEU A 254 -5.15 8.00 15.05
C LEU A 254 -4.09 9.07 14.73
N PRO A 255 -2.89 9.10 15.35
CA PRO A 255 -1.87 10.09 15.01
C PRO A 255 -1.43 10.03 13.53
N TYR A 256 -1.48 8.84 12.92
CA TYR A 256 -1.17 8.64 11.51
C TYR A 256 -2.31 9.10 10.61
N LEU A 257 -3.55 8.84 10.99
CA LEU A 257 -4.73 9.35 10.29
C LEU A 257 -4.81 10.88 10.38
N ASP A 258 -4.49 11.48 11.53
CA ASP A 258 -4.39 12.93 11.68
C ASP A 258 -3.32 13.51 10.73
N GLY A 259 -2.19 12.81 10.58
CA GLY A 259 -1.14 13.17 9.61
C GLY A 259 -1.61 13.03 8.17
N ALA A 260 -2.33 11.96 7.84
CA ALA A 260 -2.94 11.74 6.53
C ALA A 260 -3.98 12.84 6.19
N TYR A 261 -4.82 13.23 7.16
CA TYR A 261 -5.74 14.36 7.01
C TYR A 261 -4.98 15.66 6.76
N ARG A 262 -3.94 15.97 7.56
CA ARG A 262 -3.11 17.17 7.34
C ARG A 262 -2.45 17.17 5.96
N TYR A 263 -2.00 16.01 5.47
CA TYR A 263 -1.47 15.86 4.12
C TYR A 263 -2.52 16.25 3.06
N ILE A 264 -3.73 15.70 3.17
CA ILE A 264 -4.84 16.00 2.24
C ILE A 264 -5.24 17.47 2.33
N ALA A 265 -5.35 18.02 3.54
CA ALA A 265 -5.77 19.40 3.76
C ALA A 265 -4.81 20.44 3.14
N LEU A 266 -3.52 20.07 2.99
CA LEU A 266 -2.52 20.90 2.31
C LEU A 266 -2.66 20.91 0.78
N LEU A 267 -3.31 19.91 0.18
CA LEU A 267 -3.53 19.87 -1.27
C LEU A 267 -4.56 20.95 -1.66
N PRO A 268 -4.28 21.83 -2.63
CA PRO A 268 -5.22 22.85 -3.09
C PRO A 268 -6.51 22.24 -3.64
N ILE A 269 -7.67 22.84 -3.37
CA ILE A 269 -8.97 22.41 -3.92
C ILE A 269 -8.94 22.39 -5.46
N SER A 270 -8.16 23.29 -6.08
CA SER A 270 -7.94 23.32 -7.53
C SER A 270 -7.24 22.08 -8.09
N GLN A 271 -6.61 21.25 -7.26
CA GLN A 271 -5.96 20.00 -7.62
C GLN A 271 -6.91 18.82 -7.37
N HIS A 272 -8.09 18.88 -7.98
CA HIS A 272 -9.22 18.00 -7.73
C HIS A 272 -8.86 16.51 -7.85
N GLU A 273 -8.22 16.09 -8.94
CA GLU A 273 -7.91 14.67 -9.16
C GLU A 273 -6.91 14.10 -8.16
N ILE A 274 -5.89 14.88 -7.77
CA ILE A 274 -4.91 14.48 -6.75
C ILE A 274 -5.58 14.41 -5.38
N ARG A 275 -6.48 15.35 -5.08
CA ARG A 275 -7.28 15.31 -3.84
C ARG A 275 -8.18 14.09 -3.80
N MET A 276 -8.95 13.81 -4.86
CA MET A 276 -9.78 12.60 -4.95
C MET A 276 -8.96 11.32 -4.78
N PHE A 277 -7.81 11.25 -5.45
CA PHE A 277 -6.87 10.14 -5.34
C PHE A 277 -6.44 9.87 -3.88
N CYS A 278 -6.25 10.92 -3.07
CA CYS A 278 -5.88 10.79 -1.66
C CYS A 278 -7.08 10.63 -0.70
N ILE A 279 -8.20 11.29 -0.98
CA ILE A 279 -9.40 11.31 -0.12
C ILE A 279 -10.07 9.93 -0.09
N ILE A 280 -10.29 9.31 -1.24
CA ILE A 280 -10.97 8.01 -1.31
C ILE A 280 -10.32 6.96 -0.39
N PRO A 281 -9.01 6.65 -0.49
CA PRO A 281 -8.40 5.64 0.37
C PRO A 281 -8.39 6.07 1.84
N PHE A 282 -8.29 7.37 2.14
CA PHE A 282 -8.37 7.89 3.51
C PHE A 282 -9.77 7.67 4.12
N VAL A 283 -10.84 8.01 3.39
CA VAL A 283 -12.24 7.79 3.77
C VAL A 283 -12.51 6.32 4.02
N LEU A 284 -12.13 5.47 3.07
CA LEU A 284 -12.29 4.02 3.23
C LEU A 284 -11.52 3.49 4.44
N ALA A 285 -10.34 4.03 4.74
CA ALA A 285 -9.53 3.59 5.86
C ALA A 285 -10.21 3.87 7.21
N TYR A 286 -10.60 5.13 7.47
CA TYR A 286 -11.20 5.45 8.77
C TYR A 286 -12.60 4.86 8.96
N HIS A 287 -13.41 4.75 7.90
CA HIS A 287 -14.70 4.03 7.96
C HIS A 287 -14.51 2.53 8.18
N THR A 288 -13.47 1.92 7.61
CA THR A 288 -13.14 0.52 7.89
C THR A 288 -12.77 0.32 9.36
N LEU A 289 -11.94 1.19 9.93
CA LEU A 289 -11.58 1.13 11.35
C LEU A 289 -12.80 1.32 12.26
N ALA A 290 -13.67 2.27 11.98
CA ALA A 290 -14.91 2.47 12.73
C ALA A 290 -15.84 1.26 12.64
N HIS A 291 -15.93 0.64 11.46
CA HIS A 291 -16.70 -0.58 11.26
C HIS A 291 -16.13 -1.76 12.05
N LEU A 292 -14.81 -1.93 12.08
CA LEU A 292 -14.11 -2.95 12.86
C LEU A 292 -14.22 -2.72 14.38
N ALA A 293 -14.38 -1.48 14.81
CA ALA A 293 -14.62 -1.15 16.23
C ALA A 293 -16.05 -1.49 16.67
N ARG A 294 -17.05 -1.25 15.80
CA ARG A 294 -18.47 -1.38 16.13
C ARG A 294 -19.06 -2.75 15.83
N THR A 295 -18.48 -3.50 14.89
CA THR A 295 -19.07 -4.73 14.37
C THR A 295 -18.09 -5.89 14.43
N GLN A 296 -18.61 -7.11 14.31
CA GLN A 296 -17.81 -8.32 14.13
C GLN A 296 -17.46 -8.57 12.65
N GLN A 297 -17.91 -7.71 11.73
CA GLN A 297 -17.69 -7.88 10.30
C GLN A 297 -16.30 -7.34 9.90
N GLU A 298 -15.62 -8.07 9.03
CA GLU A 298 -14.24 -7.76 8.65
C GLU A 298 -14.13 -6.72 7.52
N LYS A 299 -15.22 -6.42 6.83
CA LYS A 299 -15.22 -5.64 5.58
C LYS A 299 -16.50 -4.83 5.42
N LEU A 300 -16.33 -3.62 4.93
CA LEU A 300 -17.42 -2.81 4.37
C LEU A 300 -18.08 -3.56 3.20
N SER A 301 -19.40 -3.51 3.13
CA SER A 301 -20.18 -4.03 2.01
C SER A 301 -19.91 -3.23 0.73
N ARG A 302 -20.17 -3.82 -0.45
CA ARG A 302 -20.05 -3.12 -1.74
C ARG A 302 -20.90 -1.85 -1.79
N ARG A 303 -22.10 -1.88 -1.20
CA ARG A 303 -23.00 -0.72 -1.10
C ARG A 303 -22.40 0.39 -0.25
N GLN A 304 -21.81 0.06 0.91
CA GLN A 304 -21.14 1.06 1.75
C GLN A 304 -19.93 1.67 1.03
N VAL A 305 -19.11 0.85 0.38
CA VAL A 305 -17.97 1.36 -0.41
C VAL A 305 -18.45 2.32 -1.50
N GLN A 306 -19.51 1.97 -2.23
CA GLN A 306 -20.08 2.84 -3.27
C GLN A 306 -20.56 4.19 -2.70
N GLN A 307 -21.27 4.18 -1.57
CA GLN A 307 -21.72 5.40 -0.89
C GLN A 307 -20.55 6.29 -0.45
N LEU A 308 -19.47 5.68 0.06
CA LEU A 308 -18.26 6.40 0.46
C LEU A 308 -17.51 7.00 -0.75
N LEU A 309 -17.54 6.33 -1.90
CA LEU A 309 -16.99 6.88 -3.14
C LEU A 309 -17.79 8.09 -3.63
N GLU A 310 -19.11 8.08 -3.49
CA GLU A 310 -19.99 9.18 -3.87
C GLU A 310 -19.77 10.41 -2.99
N ILE A 311 -19.80 10.26 -1.66
CA ILE A 311 -19.60 11.38 -0.71
C ILE A 311 -18.17 11.95 -0.74
N SER A 312 -17.19 11.18 -1.22
CA SER A 312 -15.81 11.67 -1.37
C SER A 312 -15.70 12.88 -2.30
N GLY A 313 -16.66 13.06 -3.24
CA GLY A 313 -16.74 14.25 -4.08
C GLY A 313 -16.96 15.53 -3.28
N ASP A 314 -17.87 15.50 -2.30
CA ASP A 314 -18.16 16.65 -1.43
C ASP A 314 -16.96 17.01 -0.55
N PHE A 315 -16.29 15.98 -0.01
CA PHE A 315 -15.06 16.13 0.78
C PHE A 315 -13.90 16.71 -0.04
N CYS A 316 -13.87 16.47 -1.34
CA CYS A 316 -12.87 17.05 -2.22
C CYS A 316 -12.93 18.58 -2.24
N GLN A 317 -14.14 19.13 -2.09
CA GLN A 317 -14.43 20.57 -2.14
C GLN A 317 -14.35 21.27 -0.77
N SER A 318 -14.31 20.53 0.35
CA SER A 318 -14.20 21.12 1.69
C SER A 318 -13.39 20.26 2.66
N ASN A 319 -12.29 20.84 3.17
CA ASN A 319 -11.49 20.23 4.22
C ASN A 319 -12.24 20.13 5.55
N GLU A 320 -13.19 21.03 5.78
CA GLU A 320 -14.03 21.08 6.97
C GLU A 320 -15.04 19.94 6.97
N LEU A 321 -15.70 19.67 5.84
CA LEU A 321 -16.61 18.52 5.70
C LEU A 321 -15.86 17.20 5.90
N LEU A 322 -14.69 17.05 5.25
CA LEU A 322 -13.86 15.85 5.43
C LEU A 322 -13.44 15.68 6.91
N LYS A 323 -13.05 16.76 7.57
CA LYS A 323 -12.65 16.72 8.98
C LYS A 323 -13.82 16.34 9.88
N ALA A 324 -14.99 16.93 9.66
CA ALA A 324 -16.18 16.66 10.45
C ALA A 324 -16.59 15.18 10.34
N ASP A 325 -16.60 14.61 9.13
CA ASP A 325 -16.90 13.19 8.93
C ASP A 325 -15.84 12.28 9.58
N TYR A 326 -14.56 12.61 9.42
CA TYR A 326 -13.45 11.88 10.04
C TYR A 326 -13.55 11.86 11.57
N GLU A 327 -13.77 13.03 12.19
CA GLU A 327 -13.87 13.16 13.65
C GLU A 327 -15.12 12.47 14.18
N HIS A 328 -16.28 12.65 13.55
CA HIS A 328 -17.53 11.99 13.96
C HIS A 328 -17.48 10.46 13.79
N THR A 329 -16.89 9.99 12.69
CA THR A 329 -16.85 8.55 12.38
C THR A 329 -15.95 7.78 13.33
N LEU A 330 -14.75 8.28 13.61
CA LEU A 330 -13.75 7.56 14.40
C LEU A 330 -13.59 8.02 15.84
N ARG A 331 -13.79 9.31 16.17
CA ARG A 331 -13.50 9.79 17.53
C ARG A 331 -14.64 9.47 18.48
N ASP A 332 -15.89 9.73 18.12
CA ASP A 332 -17.06 9.45 18.98
C ASP A 332 -17.15 7.99 19.49
N PRO A 333 -16.97 6.94 18.67
CA PRO A 333 -17.04 5.56 19.17
C PRO A 333 -15.80 5.09 19.95
N ILE A 334 -14.63 5.73 19.79
CA ILE A 334 -13.38 5.29 20.44
C ILE A 334 -13.19 5.97 21.80
N THR A 335 -13.71 7.20 21.98
CA THR A 335 -13.59 7.95 23.24
C THR A 335 -14.68 7.62 24.27
N HIS A 336 -15.78 6.94 23.88
CA HIS A 336 -16.90 6.68 24.79
C HIS A 336 -16.92 5.28 25.43
N GLU A 337 -15.94 4.42 25.13
CA GLU A 337 -15.76 3.12 25.83
C GLU A 337 -14.48 3.04 26.68
N SER A 338 -13.71 4.13 26.81
CA SER A 338 -12.46 4.19 27.59
C SER A 338 -12.69 4.07 29.08
#